data_AF-A0A4V2E0M8-F1
#
_entry.id   AF-A0A4V2E0M8-F1
#
_cell.length_a   1.000
_cell.length_b   1.000
_cell.length_c   1.000
_cell.angle_alpha   90.00
_cell.angle_beta   90.00
_cell.angle_gamma   90.00
#
_symmetry.space_group_name_H-M   'P 1'
#
loop_
_entity.id
_entity.type
_entity.pdbx_description
1 polymer ?
#
loop_
_entity_poly.entity_id
_entity_poly.type
_entity_poly.pdbx_seq_one_letter_code
_entity_poly.pdbx_strand_id
1 'polypeptide(L)'
;MITIFLNALSILLILFLAILLKKIGLVHSKDGALVSKLVVFITLPATILIGVNQTRLSVLYFILMALGIISNLVLVFIGKFMGRKETVEERGLYMFNLSGYNIGNFSIPFVSSFFPAAIPFLAMFDMGNSFMVTGTTQAIVEMTSEKRQHGFSFRDISSVLLRNPPFVVYLLMFILAILGWSFPSTWLLCIRPLANANTLLSIFTIGLFMEFRLPKGKLWLVIKILSWRYLLAAFLGALIYFVSPFPHLIKEVLLLIFFCPMSFLHMIQAIELGNDKAVAGLAISLSMFISLVLMSVIVLIL
;
A
#
# COMPACT_ATOMS: atom_id res chain seq x y z
N MET A 1 -16.51 19.95 4.02
CA MET A 1 -17.51 18.93 3.66
C MET A 1 -17.70 18.78 2.14
N ILE A 2 -18.23 19.78 1.41
CA ILE A 2 -18.49 19.64 -0.04
C ILE A 2 -17.22 19.29 -0.84
N THR A 3 -16.10 20.00 -0.61
CA THR A 3 -14.83 19.72 -1.30
C THR A 3 -14.31 18.31 -1.06
N ILE A 4 -14.43 17.80 0.17
CA ILE A 4 -14.02 16.43 0.52
C ILE A 4 -14.89 15.42 -0.24
N PHE A 5 -16.20 15.63 -0.25
CA PHE A 5 -17.13 14.79 -1.01
C PHE A 5 -16.82 14.80 -2.51
N LEU A 6 -16.56 15.98 -3.10
CA LEU A 6 -16.21 16.11 -4.50
C LEU A 6 -14.87 15.45 -4.85
N ASN A 7 -13.88 15.51 -3.95
CA ASN A 7 -12.60 14.82 -4.13
C ASN A 7 -12.77 13.30 -4.07
N ALA A 8 -13.55 12.78 -3.12
CA ALA A 8 -13.88 11.37 -3.03
C ALA A 8 -14.65 10.89 -4.27
N LEU A 9 -15.64 11.67 -4.71
CA LEU A 9 -16.38 11.41 -5.94
C LEU A 9 -15.45 11.40 -7.17
N SER A 10 -14.49 12.33 -7.26
CA SER A 10 -13.53 12.40 -8.36
C SER A 10 -12.67 11.14 -8.45
N ILE A 11 -12.20 10.61 -7.30
CA ILE A 11 -11.44 9.35 -7.27
C ILE A 11 -12.31 8.18 -7.74
N LEU A 12 -13.56 8.10 -7.29
CA LEU A 12 -14.51 7.08 -7.74
C LEU A 12 -14.78 7.19 -9.25
N LEU A 13 -14.96 8.40 -9.78
CA LEU A 13 -15.18 8.63 -11.21
C LEU A 13 -13.99 8.19 -12.05
N ILE A 14 -12.75 8.46 -11.62
CA ILE A 14 -11.53 7.97 -12.31
C ILE A 14 -11.50 6.44 -12.32
N LEU A 15 -11.83 5.80 -11.20
CA LEU A 15 -11.89 4.35 -11.10
C LEU A 15 -12.94 3.78 -12.07
N PHE A 16 -14.16 4.32 -12.04
CA PHE A 16 -15.25 3.89 -12.93
C PHE A 16 -14.90 4.13 -14.39
N LEU A 17 -14.24 5.24 -14.72
CA LEU A 17 -13.75 5.51 -16.07
C LEU A 17 -12.76 4.44 -16.53
N ALA A 18 -11.78 4.06 -15.69
CA ALA A 18 -10.84 2.99 -16.03
C ALA A 18 -11.55 1.65 -16.30
N ILE A 19 -12.55 1.30 -15.48
CA ILE A 19 -13.36 0.08 -15.65
C ILE A 19 -14.20 0.17 -16.94
N LEU A 20 -14.81 1.32 -17.22
CA LEU A 20 -15.62 1.55 -18.42
C LEU A 20 -14.78 1.46 -19.69
N LEU A 21 -13.64 2.16 -19.73
CA LEU A 21 -12.71 2.13 -20.86
C LEU A 21 -12.19 0.70 -21.11
N LYS A 22 -12.00 -0.07 -20.04
CA LYS A 22 -11.65 -1.49 -20.13
C LYS A 22 -12.77 -2.33 -20.72
N LYS A 23 -14.02 -2.06 -20.31
CA LYS A 23 -15.21 -2.79 -20.78
C LYS A 23 -15.51 -2.54 -22.26
N ILE A 24 -15.27 -1.33 -22.77
CA ILE A 24 -15.46 -0.98 -24.19
C ILE A 24 -14.26 -1.38 -25.07
N GLY A 25 -13.18 -1.92 -24.48
CA GLY A 25 -12.01 -2.41 -25.22
C GLY A 25 -10.99 -1.35 -25.64
N LEU A 26 -11.12 -0.10 -25.16
CA LEU A 26 -10.15 0.97 -25.46
C LEU A 26 -8.82 0.76 -24.72
N VAL A 27 -8.90 0.22 -23.50
CA VAL A 27 -7.76 -0.21 -22.68
C VAL A 27 -7.97 -1.65 -22.22
N HIS A 28 -6.88 -2.34 -21.89
CA HIS A 28 -6.91 -3.72 -21.45
C HIS A 28 -6.22 -3.85 -20.09
N SER A 29 -6.48 -4.93 -19.36
CA SER A 29 -5.81 -5.21 -18.08
C SER A 29 -4.28 -5.25 -18.20
N LYS A 30 -3.76 -5.71 -19.36
CA LYS A 30 -2.32 -5.71 -19.68
C LYS A 30 -1.72 -4.30 -19.73
N ASP A 31 -2.50 -3.29 -20.13
CA ASP A 31 -2.05 -1.91 -20.21
C ASP A 31 -1.86 -1.32 -18.80
N GLY A 32 -2.54 -1.89 -17.80
CA GLY A 32 -2.32 -1.58 -16.39
C GLY A 32 -0.87 -1.77 -15.95
N ALA A 33 -0.13 -2.73 -16.53
CA ALA A 33 1.29 -2.90 -16.23
C ALA A 33 2.14 -1.74 -16.78
N LEU A 34 1.79 -1.18 -17.93
CA LEU A 34 2.46 0.00 -18.48
C LEU A 34 2.17 1.23 -17.62
N VAL A 35 0.90 1.49 -17.30
CA VAL A 35 0.50 2.62 -16.46
C VAL A 35 1.13 2.51 -15.07
N SER A 36 1.16 1.31 -14.48
CA SER A 36 1.83 1.06 -13.20
C SER A 36 3.34 1.37 -13.27
N LYS A 37 4.02 1.10 -14.39
CA LYS A 37 5.43 1.49 -14.56
C LYS A 37 5.58 3.01 -14.59
N LEU A 38 4.70 3.73 -15.28
CA LEU A 38 4.72 5.20 -15.25
C LEU A 38 4.51 5.74 -13.83
N VAL A 39 3.61 5.12 -13.05
CA VAL A 39 3.41 5.46 -11.65
C VAL A 39 4.69 5.26 -10.85
N VAL A 40 5.21 4.03 -10.83
CA VAL A 40 6.33 3.65 -9.97
C VAL A 40 7.64 4.35 -10.35
N PHE A 41 7.89 4.58 -11.65
CA PHE A 41 9.18 5.12 -12.10
C PHE A 41 9.19 6.64 -12.29
N ILE A 42 8.02 7.28 -12.41
CA ILE A 42 7.95 8.71 -12.77
C ILE A 42 7.11 9.48 -11.75
N THR A 43 5.81 9.20 -11.67
CA THR A 43 4.89 10.10 -10.95
C THR A 43 4.94 9.94 -9.45
N LEU A 44 5.03 8.71 -8.93
CA LEU A 44 5.08 8.46 -7.49
C LEU A 44 6.39 8.98 -6.88
N PRO A 45 7.59 8.71 -7.47
CA PRO A 45 8.83 9.36 -7.04
C PRO A 45 8.74 10.89 -7.04
N ALA A 46 8.12 11.50 -8.06
CA ALA A 46 7.90 12.94 -8.11
C ALA A 46 6.99 13.45 -6.98
N THR A 47 5.89 12.73 -6.69
CA THR A 47 4.98 13.05 -5.58
C THR A 47 5.68 12.98 -4.23
N ILE A 48 6.50 11.95 -4.02
CA ILE A 48 7.29 11.78 -2.80
C ILE A 48 8.30 12.91 -2.66
N LEU A 49 9.05 13.21 -3.71
CA LEU A 49 10.06 14.26 -3.70
C LEU A 49 9.43 15.60 -3.32
N ILE A 50 8.32 15.97 -3.95
CA ILE A 50 7.62 17.23 -3.64
C ILE A 50 7.01 17.21 -2.24
N GLY A 51 6.35 16.11 -1.86
CA GLY A 51 5.62 16.00 -0.59
C GLY A 51 6.55 15.97 0.63
N VAL A 52 7.75 15.40 0.48
CA VAL A 52 8.75 15.29 1.56
C VAL A 52 9.71 16.49 1.59
N ASN A 53 9.85 17.25 0.49
CA ASN A 53 10.76 18.40 0.47
C ASN A 53 10.46 19.40 1.59
N GLN A 54 11.51 19.95 2.21
CA GLN A 54 11.42 20.88 3.35
C GLN A 54 10.83 20.28 4.64
N THR A 55 10.60 18.96 4.68
CA THR A 55 10.22 18.27 5.92
C THR A 55 11.35 18.34 6.93
N ARG A 56 11.04 18.80 8.14
CA ARG A 56 11.96 18.72 9.28
C ARG A 56 11.81 17.38 9.97
N LEU A 57 12.91 16.64 10.04
CA LEU A 57 12.90 15.37 10.74
C LEU A 57 12.66 15.59 12.23
N SER A 58 11.82 14.71 12.76
CA SER A 58 11.54 14.58 14.18
C SER A 58 11.55 13.10 14.55
N VAL A 59 11.64 12.80 15.84
CA VAL A 59 11.61 11.42 16.37
C VAL A 59 10.37 10.66 15.85
N LEU A 60 9.27 11.36 15.61
CA LEU A 60 8.03 10.80 15.07
C LEU A 60 8.22 10.03 13.76
N TYR A 61 9.08 10.52 12.85
CA TYR A 61 9.32 9.88 11.55
C TYR A 61 9.94 8.47 11.72
N PHE A 62 10.85 8.32 12.68
CA PHE A 62 11.42 7.02 13.05
C PHE A 62 10.40 6.11 13.72
N ILE A 63 9.53 6.66 14.58
CA ILE A 63 8.43 5.90 15.20
C ILE A 63 7.49 5.37 14.12
N LEU A 64 7.12 6.17 13.12
CA LEU A 64 6.26 5.74 12.02
C LEU A 64 6.90 4.64 11.18
N MET A 65 8.21 4.74 10.89
CA MET A 65 8.95 3.68 10.21
C MET A 65 8.94 2.38 11.03
N ALA A 66 9.21 2.46 12.34
CA ALA A 66 9.15 1.31 13.24
C ALA A 66 7.73 0.70 13.30
N LEU A 67 6.68 1.53 13.35
CA LEU A 67 5.29 1.08 13.28
C LEU A 67 4.97 0.36 11.97
N GLY A 68 5.54 0.81 10.85
CA GLY A 68 5.43 0.12 9.56
C GLY A 68 5.97 -1.31 9.63
N ILE A 69 7.10 -1.53 10.30
CA ILE A 69 7.69 -2.86 10.50
C ILE A 69 6.88 -3.68 11.52
N ILE A 70 6.63 -3.11 12.70
CA ILE A 70 5.99 -3.80 13.83
C ILE A 70 4.57 -4.24 13.48
N SER A 71 3.77 -3.35 12.87
CA SER A 71 2.39 -3.69 12.47
C SER A 71 2.38 -4.85 11.48
N ASN A 72 3.27 -4.84 10.49
CA ASN A 72 3.45 -5.94 9.56
C ASN A 72 3.85 -7.24 10.26
N LEU A 73 4.86 -7.22 11.13
CA LEU A 73 5.28 -8.40 11.90
C LEU A 73 4.12 -9.00 12.70
N VAL A 74 3.40 -8.16 13.46
CA VAL A 74 2.23 -8.58 14.24
C VAL A 74 1.18 -9.24 13.34
N LEU A 75 0.86 -8.60 12.21
CA LEU A 75 -0.14 -9.11 11.27
C LEU A 75 0.28 -10.41 10.58
N VAL A 76 1.57 -10.58 10.27
CA VAL A 76 2.11 -11.85 9.74
C VAL A 76 1.87 -12.99 10.73
N PHE A 77 2.17 -12.78 12.02
CA PHE A 77 1.96 -13.82 13.04
C PHE A 77 0.49 -14.06 13.35
N ILE A 78 -0.36 -13.03 13.32
CA ILE A 78 -1.82 -13.21 13.40
C ILE A 78 -2.31 -14.01 12.20
N GLY A 79 -1.84 -13.72 10.98
CA GLY A 79 -2.16 -14.50 9.78
C GLY A 79 -1.76 -15.96 9.90
N LYS A 80 -0.58 -16.24 10.44
CA LYS A 80 -0.13 -17.61 10.74
C LYS A 80 -1.09 -18.31 11.70
N PHE A 81 -1.52 -17.62 12.76
CA PHE A 81 -2.45 -18.17 13.75
C PHE A 81 -3.84 -18.41 13.15
N MET A 82 -4.37 -17.49 12.35
CA MET A 82 -5.69 -17.62 11.72
C MET A 82 -5.70 -18.74 10.67
N GLY A 83 -4.62 -18.90 9.90
CA GLY A 83 -4.44 -19.96 8.93
C GLY A 83 -3.94 -21.29 9.49
N ARG A 84 -3.85 -21.48 10.82
CA ARG A 84 -3.18 -22.66 11.44
C ARG A 84 -3.83 -24.01 11.12
N LYS A 85 -5.11 -24.02 10.72
CA LYS A 85 -5.87 -25.22 10.36
C LYS A 85 -5.95 -25.46 8.84
N GLU A 86 -5.44 -24.53 8.05
CA GLU A 86 -5.52 -24.54 6.58
C GLU A 86 -4.24 -25.18 6.00
N THR A 87 -4.20 -25.37 4.66
CA THR A 87 -2.98 -25.90 4.01
C THR A 87 -1.80 -24.92 4.16
N VAL A 88 -0.58 -25.39 3.89
CA VAL A 88 0.63 -24.56 3.97
C VAL A 88 0.52 -23.32 3.08
N GLU A 89 0.01 -23.48 1.86
CA GLU A 89 -0.18 -22.42 0.89
C GLU A 89 -1.23 -21.41 1.38
N GLU A 90 -2.37 -21.89 1.85
CA GLU A 90 -3.47 -21.05 2.34
C GLU A 90 -3.09 -20.31 3.61
N ARG A 91 -2.35 -20.96 4.52
CA ARG A 91 -1.77 -20.29 5.69
C ARG A 91 -0.80 -19.19 5.27
N GLY A 92 0.06 -19.44 4.27
CA GLY A 92 0.90 -18.42 3.67
C GLY A 92 0.07 -17.28 3.08
N LEU A 93 -1.06 -17.58 2.44
CA LEU A 93 -1.99 -16.57 1.92
C LEU A 93 -2.56 -15.68 3.03
N TYR A 94 -2.91 -16.23 4.21
CA TYR A 94 -3.29 -15.42 5.37
C TYR A 94 -2.14 -14.52 5.83
N MET A 95 -0.93 -15.06 5.96
CA MET A 95 0.24 -14.29 6.40
C MET A 95 0.55 -13.13 5.45
N PHE A 96 0.51 -13.38 4.14
CA PHE A 96 0.73 -12.36 3.11
C PHE A 96 -0.40 -11.34 3.03
N ASN A 97 -1.67 -11.76 3.05
CA ASN A 97 -2.79 -10.85 2.81
C ASN A 97 -3.29 -10.10 4.05
N LEU A 98 -3.00 -10.60 5.26
CA LEU A 98 -3.28 -9.83 6.48
C LEU A 98 -2.19 -8.79 6.76
N SER A 99 -0.97 -9.00 6.27
CA SER A 99 0.13 -8.04 6.33
C SER A 99 0.31 -7.33 4.99
N GLY A 100 1.21 -6.37 4.95
CA GLY A 100 1.52 -5.57 3.78
C GLY A 100 0.44 -4.53 3.48
N TYR A 101 0.89 -3.35 3.10
CA TYR A 101 0.02 -2.26 2.69
C TYR A 101 0.48 -1.75 1.32
N ASN A 102 -0.46 -1.50 0.41
CA ASN A 102 -0.17 -0.90 -0.88
C ASN A 102 -0.08 0.63 -0.78
N ILE A 103 0.82 1.16 0.06
CA ILE A 103 0.83 2.59 0.39
C ILE A 103 1.24 3.44 -0.81
N GLY A 104 2.36 3.10 -1.46
CA GLY A 104 2.87 3.83 -2.62
C GLY A 104 1.85 3.99 -3.74
N ASN A 105 1.26 2.89 -4.21
CA ASN A 105 0.36 2.93 -5.37
C ASN A 105 -1.11 3.19 -5.02
N PHE A 106 -1.49 3.19 -3.74
CA PHE A 106 -2.89 3.39 -3.32
C PHE A 106 -3.04 4.51 -2.28
N SER A 107 -2.45 4.37 -1.10
CA SER A 107 -2.70 5.33 -0.01
C SER A 107 -2.11 6.71 -0.28
N ILE A 108 -0.91 6.82 -0.85
CA ILE A 108 -0.33 8.12 -1.21
C ILE A 108 -1.19 8.88 -2.22
N PRO A 109 -1.55 8.31 -3.39
CA PRO A 109 -2.42 9.02 -4.34
C PRO A 109 -3.79 9.35 -3.75
N PHE A 110 -4.39 8.45 -2.96
CA PHE A 110 -5.64 8.75 -2.25
C PHE A 110 -5.49 9.91 -1.27
N VAL A 111 -4.58 9.81 -0.30
CA VAL A 111 -4.38 10.79 0.76
C VAL A 111 -3.90 12.13 0.20
N SER A 112 -3.09 12.15 -0.86
CA SER A 112 -2.65 13.40 -1.50
C SER A 112 -3.81 14.27 -2.01
N SER A 113 -4.98 13.68 -2.26
CA SER A 113 -6.18 14.41 -2.69
C SER A 113 -6.90 15.13 -1.55
N PHE A 114 -6.59 14.80 -0.29
CA PHE A 114 -7.27 15.33 0.90
C PHE A 114 -6.29 16.01 1.86
N PHE A 115 -5.16 15.36 2.12
CA PHE A 115 -4.14 15.77 3.08
C PHE A 115 -2.73 15.70 2.46
N PRO A 116 -2.35 16.61 1.53
CA PRO A 116 -0.99 16.62 0.96
C PRO A 116 0.12 16.71 2.01
N ALA A 117 -0.13 17.43 3.11
CA ALA A 117 0.80 17.57 4.23
C ALA A 117 1.08 16.24 4.97
N ALA A 118 0.27 15.21 4.73
CA ALA A 118 0.45 13.90 5.33
C ALA A 118 1.48 13.02 4.59
N ILE A 119 1.86 13.36 3.35
CA ILE A 119 2.74 12.55 2.50
C ILE A 119 4.05 12.15 3.22
N PRO A 120 4.73 13.02 3.98
CA PRO A 120 5.93 12.63 4.72
C PRO A 120 5.71 11.53 5.77
N PHE A 121 4.54 11.51 6.41
CA PHE A 121 4.21 10.50 7.41
C PHE A 121 3.88 9.15 6.76
N LEU A 122 3.14 9.18 5.63
CA LEU A 122 2.90 7.98 4.82
C LEU A 122 4.21 7.40 4.30
N ALA A 123 5.10 8.25 3.78
CA ALA A 123 6.39 7.86 3.24
C ALA A 123 7.25 7.10 4.28
N MET A 124 7.32 7.58 5.52
CA MET A 124 8.11 6.89 6.55
C MET A 124 7.51 5.58 7.00
N PHE A 125 6.19 5.52 7.20
CA PHE A 125 5.54 4.24 7.45
C PHE A 125 5.78 3.28 6.28
N ASP A 126 5.72 3.79 5.04
CA ASP A 126 5.93 3.00 3.84
C ASP A 126 7.37 2.50 3.68
N MET A 127 8.38 3.21 4.20
CA MET A 127 9.75 2.68 4.26
C MET A 127 9.82 1.41 5.11
N GLY A 128 9.20 1.42 6.29
CA GLY A 128 9.12 0.24 7.16
C GLY A 128 8.28 -0.89 6.56
N ASN A 129 7.14 -0.54 5.96
CA ASN A 129 6.28 -1.47 5.22
C ASN A 129 7.03 -2.10 4.03
N SER A 130 7.75 -1.30 3.24
CA SER A 130 8.53 -1.72 2.07
C SER A 130 9.55 -2.79 2.44
N PHE A 131 10.26 -2.63 3.56
CA PHE A 131 11.19 -3.63 4.08
C PHE A 131 10.51 -4.97 4.41
N MET A 132 9.26 -4.91 4.89
CA MET A 132 8.48 -6.12 5.16
C MET A 132 7.99 -6.78 3.87
N VAL A 133 7.40 -6.00 2.94
CA VAL A 133 6.76 -6.53 1.73
C VAL A 133 7.73 -7.02 0.65
N THR A 134 8.97 -6.55 0.64
CA THR A 134 9.96 -6.91 -0.40
C THR A 134 10.63 -8.26 -0.19
N GLY A 135 10.56 -8.85 1.01
CA GLY A 135 11.11 -10.19 1.23
C GLY A 135 11.12 -10.68 2.68
N THR A 136 11.03 -9.79 3.67
CA THR A 136 11.01 -10.22 5.08
C THR A 136 9.78 -11.08 5.39
N THR A 137 8.59 -10.68 4.93
CA THR A 137 7.37 -11.49 5.08
C THR A 137 7.52 -12.84 4.38
N GLN A 138 8.04 -12.86 3.16
CA GLN A 138 8.29 -14.10 2.42
C GLN A 138 9.23 -15.04 3.16
N ALA A 139 10.35 -14.53 3.68
CA ALA A 139 11.29 -15.31 4.48
C ALA A 139 10.61 -15.93 5.72
N ILE A 140 9.78 -15.16 6.44
CA ILE A 140 9.02 -15.67 7.60
C ILE A 140 8.02 -16.76 7.17
N VAL A 141 7.32 -16.56 6.06
CA VAL A 141 6.35 -17.54 5.53
C VAL A 141 7.06 -18.83 5.16
N GLU A 142 8.15 -18.77 4.39
CA GLU A 142 8.93 -19.94 3.97
C GLU A 142 9.53 -20.69 5.17
N MET A 143 10.13 -19.98 6.13
CA MET A 143 10.70 -20.57 7.34
C MET A 143 9.67 -21.32 8.17
N THR A 144 8.43 -20.84 8.21
CA THR A 144 7.35 -21.46 8.99
C THR A 144 6.54 -22.51 8.21
N SER A 145 6.79 -22.63 6.91
CA SER A 145 6.09 -23.51 5.98
C SER A 145 6.89 -24.75 5.59
N GLU A 146 8.11 -24.93 6.13
CA GLU A 146 9.07 -26.00 5.79
C GLU A 146 9.50 -26.05 4.31
N LYS A 147 8.88 -25.22 3.45
CA LYS A 147 9.26 -24.91 2.07
C LYS A 147 10.29 -23.78 2.05
N ARG A 148 11.53 -24.08 2.45
CA ARG A 148 12.65 -23.12 2.29
C ARG A 148 13.07 -23.05 0.83
N GLN A 149 12.76 -21.94 0.16
CA GLN A 149 13.22 -21.69 -1.20
C GLN A 149 14.27 -20.58 -1.25
N HIS A 150 14.05 -19.48 -0.53
CA HIS A 150 14.88 -18.28 -0.57
C HIS A 150 15.47 -17.92 0.80
N GLY A 151 14.75 -18.19 1.90
CA GLY A 151 15.20 -17.82 3.26
C GLY A 151 15.34 -16.30 3.46
N PHE A 152 15.88 -15.87 4.60
CA PHE A 152 16.13 -14.43 4.85
C PHE A 152 17.48 -14.01 4.30
N SER A 153 17.47 -13.15 3.27
CA SER A 153 18.68 -12.57 2.68
C SER A 153 18.59 -11.04 2.69
N PHE A 154 19.35 -10.41 3.58
CA PHE A 154 19.41 -8.95 3.64
C PHE A 154 19.97 -8.34 2.35
N ARG A 155 20.89 -9.05 1.68
CA ARG A 155 21.43 -8.64 0.37
C ARG A 155 20.36 -8.58 -0.71
N ASP A 156 19.47 -9.57 -0.75
CA ASP A 156 18.42 -9.62 -1.76
C ASP A 156 17.33 -8.59 -1.47
N ILE A 157 16.91 -8.46 -0.20
CA ILE A 157 15.95 -7.42 0.23
C ILE A 157 16.49 -6.03 -0.10
N SER A 158 17.73 -5.72 0.28
CA SER A 158 18.34 -4.42 0.00
C SER A 158 18.50 -4.17 -1.50
N SER A 159 18.87 -5.19 -2.29
CA SER A 159 18.93 -5.10 -3.76
C SER A 159 17.58 -4.78 -4.38
N VAL A 160 16.50 -5.43 -3.93
CA VAL A 160 15.12 -5.15 -4.40
C VAL A 160 14.70 -3.74 -4.02
N LEU A 161 14.95 -3.31 -2.79
CA LEU A 161 14.62 -1.98 -2.31
C LEU A 161 15.37 -0.88 -3.07
N LEU A 162 16.67 -1.04 -3.30
CA LEU A 162 17.50 -0.07 -4.02
C LEU A 162 17.19 -0.03 -5.54
N ARG A 163 16.55 -1.06 -6.09
CA ARG A 163 16.02 -1.04 -7.46
C ARG A 163 14.62 -0.42 -7.56
N ASN A 164 13.96 -0.17 -6.43
CA ASN A 164 12.59 0.37 -6.38
C ASN A 164 12.63 1.91 -6.30
N PRO A 165 12.26 2.65 -7.38
CA PRO A 165 12.46 4.10 -7.44
C PRO A 165 11.79 4.91 -6.31
N PRO A 166 10.54 4.63 -5.89
CA PRO A 166 9.91 5.27 -4.73
C PRO A 166 10.75 5.12 -3.45
N PHE A 167 11.29 3.93 -3.21
CA PHE A 167 12.12 3.67 -2.03
C PHE A 167 13.45 4.43 -2.07
N VAL A 168 14.09 4.48 -3.24
CA VAL A 168 15.30 5.28 -3.44
C VAL A 168 15.05 6.76 -3.18
N VAL A 169 13.92 7.29 -3.65
CA VAL A 169 13.54 8.69 -3.37
C VAL A 169 13.22 8.89 -1.89
N TYR A 170 12.56 7.96 -1.20
CA TYR A 170 12.40 8.05 0.26
C TYR A 170 13.74 8.17 0.97
N LEU A 171 14.69 7.30 0.63
CA LEU A 171 16.03 7.29 1.22
C LEU A 171 16.78 8.60 0.93
N LEU A 172 16.76 9.06 -0.32
CA LEU A 172 17.37 10.33 -0.73
C LEU A 172 16.78 11.51 0.07
N MET A 173 15.46 11.64 0.08
CA MET A 173 14.78 12.75 0.78
C MET A 173 15.03 12.72 2.28
N PHE A 174 15.09 11.52 2.86
CA PHE A 174 15.42 11.33 4.27
C PHE A 174 16.87 11.77 4.58
N ILE A 175 17.85 11.37 3.75
CA ILE A 175 19.25 11.81 3.88
C ILE A 175 19.34 13.33 3.78
N LEU A 176 18.69 13.95 2.79
CA LEU A 176 18.67 15.40 2.65
C LEU A 176 18.06 16.08 3.88
N ALA A 177 16.98 15.53 4.43
CA ALA A 177 16.35 16.07 5.62
C ALA A 177 17.24 15.96 6.87
N ILE A 178 18.07 14.92 7.00
CA ILE A 178 19.10 14.82 8.06
C ILE A 178 20.16 15.93 7.88
N LEU A 179 20.59 16.16 6.64
CA LEU A 179 21.58 17.19 6.31
C LEU A 179 21.01 18.63 6.39
N GLY A 180 19.71 18.77 6.66
CA GLY A 180 19.01 20.06 6.63
C GLY A 180 18.91 20.66 5.23
N TRP A 181 19.09 19.86 4.19
CA TRP A 181 19.03 20.27 2.80
C TRP A 181 17.63 20.08 2.23
N SER A 182 17.26 20.99 1.33
CA SER A 182 16.01 20.90 0.58
C SER A 182 16.23 21.39 -0.85
N PHE A 183 15.43 20.88 -1.78
CA PHE A 183 15.46 21.36 -3.15
C PHE A 183 14.86 22.77 -3.23
N PRO A 184 15.48 23.70 -4.00
CA PRO A 184 14.89 24.99 -4.29
C PRO A 184 13.51 24.85 -4.96
N SER A 185 12.57 25.72 -4.60
CA SER A 185 11.21 25.69 -5.13
C SER A 185 11.14 25.82 -6.66
N THR A 186 12.12 26.52 -7.25
CA THR A 186 12.26 26.69 -8.70
C THR A 186 12.53 25.36 -9.43
N TRP A 187 13.34 24.47 -8.86
CA TRP A 187 13.63 23.17 -9.44
C TRP A 187 12.40 22.26 -9.40
N LEU A 188 11.59 22.40 -8.34
CA LEU A 188 10.34 21.65 -8.20
C LEU A 188 9.29 22.03 -9.24
N LEU A 189 9.35 23.21 -9.87
CA LEU A 189 8.40 23.62 -10.91
C LEU A 189 8.37 22.63 -12.08
N CYS A 190 9.53 22.10 -12.47
CA CYS A 190 9.63 21.11 -13.56
C CYS A 190 9.12 19.72 -13.15
N ILE A 191 9.11 19.41 -11.86
CA ILE A 191 8.70 18.10 -11.31
C ILE A 191 7.19 18.07 -11.01
N ARG A 192 6.59 19.22 -10.70
CA ARG A 192 5.17 19.35 -10.33
C ARG A 192 4.19 18.69 -11.31
N PRO A 193 4.32 18.85 -12.64
CA PRO A 193 3.42 18.18 -13.57
C PRO A 193 3.42 16.65 -13.42
N LEU A 194 4.58 16.06 -13.15
CA LEU A 194 4.73 14.61 -12.94
C LEU A 194 4.04 14.18 -11.65
N ALA A 195 4.22 14.93 -10.56
CA ALA A 195 3.57 14.64 -9.28
C ALA A 195 2.04 14.81 -9.34
N ASN A 196 1.56 15.83 -10.06
CA ASN A 196 0.13 16.09 -10.22
C ASN A 196 -0.59 14.98 -11.01
N ALA A 197 0.11 14.31 -11.93
CA ALA A 197 -0.43 13.17 -12.67
C ALA A 197 -0.57 11.90 -11.82
N ASN A 198 0.10 11.84 -10.65
CA ASN A 198 0.22 10.61 -9.88
C ASN A 198 -1.12 10.02 -9.42
N THR A 199 -2.01 10.87 -8.87
CA THR A 199 -3.32 10.42 -8.40
C THR A 199 -4.14 9.83 -9.53
N LEU A 200 -4.21 10.52 -10.67
CA LEU A 200 -4.94 10.04 -11.84
C LEU A 200 -4.40 8.67 -12.29
N LEU A 201 -3.09 8.56 -12.55
CA LEU A 201 -2.49 7.33 -13.08
C LEU A 201 -2.58 6.16 -12.08
N SER A 202 -2.43 6.43 -10.78
CA SER A 202 -2.50 5.39 -9.75
C SER A 202 -3.91 4.82 -9.61
N ILE A 203 -4.91 5.68 -9.48
CA ILE A 203 -6.32 5.26 -9.38
C ILE A 203 -6.78 4.60 -10.69
N PHE A 204 -6.33 5.10 -11.83
CA PHE A 204 -6.59 4.47 -13.12
C PHE A 204 -5.98 3.07 -13.21
N THR A 205 -4.72 2.90 -12.77
CA THR A 205 -4.05 1.59 -12.69
C THR A 205 -4.83 0.60 -11.84
N ILE A 206 -5.34 1.04 -10.68
CA ILE A 206 -6.19 0.21 -9.81
C ILE A 206 -7.44 -0.27 -10.57
N GLY A 207 -8.13 0.61 -11.28
CA GLY A 207 -9.31 0.23 -12.08
C GLY A 207 -8.99 -0.72 -13.24
N LEU A 208 -7.80 -0.61 -13.84
CA LEU A 208 -7.33 -1.56 -14.85
C LEU A 208 -7.06 -2.94 -14.26
N PHE A 209 -6.42 -3.02 -13.09
CA PHE A 209 -6.13 -4.29 -12.42
C PHE A 209 -7.34 -4.96 -11.75
N MET A 210 -8.42 -4.21 -11.46
CA MET A 210 -9.63 -4.80 -10.89
C MET A 210 -10.23 -5.85 -11.83
N GLU A 211 -10.08 -7.12 -11.47
CA GLU A 211 -10.68 -8.24 -12.17
C GLU A 211 -11.43 -9.13 -11.19
N PHE A 212 -12.72 -9.31 -11.43
CA PHE A 212 -13.57 -10.17 -10.62
C PHE A 212 -13.62 -11.56 -11.26
N ARG A 213 -12.53 -12.32 -11.11
CA ARG A 213 -12.51 -13.75 -11.48
C ARG A 213 -12.84 -14.58 -10.26
N LEU A 214 -13.99 -15.24 -10.27
CA LEU A 214 -14.42 -16.09 -9.16
C LEU A 214 -13.57 -17.37 -9.10
N PRO A 215 -12.87 -17.64 -7.98
CA PRO A 215 -12.12 -18.88 -7.82
C PRO A 215 -13.10 -20.04 -7.62
N LYS A 216 -12.89 -21.14 -8.34
CA LYS A 216 -13.70 -22.36 -8.18
C LYS A 216 -13.47 -22.94 -6.78
N GLY A 217 -14.52 -23.03 -5.96
CA GLY A 217 -14.49 -23.68 -4.65
C GLY A 217 -13.72 -22.98 -3.53
N LYS A 218 -13.09 -21.82 -3.77
CA LYS A 218 -12.27 -21.10 -2.76
C LYS A 218 -12.76 -19.67 -2.44
N LEU A 219 -13.97 -19.30 -2.85
CA LEU A 219 -14.53 -17.98 -2.54
C LEU A 219 -14.62 -17.70 -1.03
N TRP A 220 -14.96 -18.73 -0.24
CA TRP A 220 -15.06 -18.60 1.22
C TRP A 220 -13.73 -18.24 1.89
N LEU A 221 -12.60 -18.74 1.36
CA LEU A 221 -11.27 -18.37 1.83
C LEU A 221 -10.99 -16.88 1.62
N VAL A 222 -11.36 -16.34 0.46
CA VAL A 222 -11.21 -14.90 0.15
C VAL A 222 -12.04 -14.05 1.11
N ILE A 223 -13.31 -14.43 1.35
CA ILE A 223 -14.20 -13.74 2.28
C ILE A 223 -13.61 -13.75 3.70
N LYS A 224 -13.12 -14.90 4.18
CA LYS A 224 -12.48 -15.00 5.51
C LYS A 224 -11.27 -14.09 5.63
N ILE A 225 -10.37 -14.09 4.64
CA ILE A 225 -9.16 -13.26 4.65
C ILE A 225 -9.52 -11.78 4.69
N LEU A 226 -10.45 -11.34 3.84
CA LEU A 226 -10.91 -9.95 3.81
C LEU A 226 -11.58 -9.55 5.13
N SER A 227 -12.43 -10.42 5.68
CA SER A 227 -13.09 -10.18 6.97
C SER A 227 -12.06 -9.96 8.07
N TRP A 228 -11.06 -10.84 8.19
CA TRP A 228 -9.97 -10.68 9.15
C TRP A 228 -9.15 -9.42 8.89
N ARG A 229 -8.82 -9.11 7.63
CA ARG A 229 -8.06 -7.92 7.26
C ARG A 229 -8.74 -6.66 7.78
N TYR A 230 -10.04 -6.49 7.53
CA TYR A 230 -10.76 -5.28 7.92
C TYR A 230 -11.15 -5.24 9.39
N LEU A 231 -11.38 -6.39 10.04
CA LEU A 231 -11.55 -6.46 11.49
C LEU A 231 -10.26 -6.04 12.22
N LEU A 232 -9.10 -6.52 11.77
CA LEU A 232 -7.82 -6.14 12.33
C LEU A 232 -7.48 -4.68 12.03
N ALA A 233 -7.80 -4.19 10.84
CA ALA A 233 -7.66 -2.76 10.51
C ALA A 233 -8.52 -1.88 11.42
N ALA A 234 -9.77 -2.26 11.67
CA ALA A 234 -10.65 -1.54 12.59
C ALA A 234 -10.13 -1.56 14.03
N PHE A 235 -9.63 -2.71 14.50
CA PHE A 235 -9.01 -2.83 15.82
C PHE A 235 -7.76 -1.96 15.97
N LEU A 236 -6.81 -2.04 15.02
CA LEU A 236 -5.59 -1.23 15.03
C LEU A 236 -5.90 0.26 14.88
N GLY A 237 -6.86 0.61 14.02
CA GLY A 237 -7.36 1.96 13.83
C GLY A 237 -7.95 2.54 15.12
N ALA A 238 -8.82 1.79 15.80
CA ALA A 238 -9.41 2.21 17.08
C ALA A 238 -8.34 2.36 18.17
N LEU A 239 -7.40 1.41 18.25
CA LEU A 239 -6.28 1.48 19.20
C LEU A 239 -5.46 2.76 18.99
N ILE A 240 -5.10 3.08 17.75
CA ILE A 240 -4.34 4.30 17.46
C ILE A 240 -5.17 5.56 17.68
N TYR A 241 -6.41 5.59 17.22
CA TYR A 241 -7.23 6.80 17.31
C TYR A 241 -7.58 7.16 18.76
N PHE A 242 -8.01 6.19 19.56
CA PHE A 242 -8.50 6.43 20.92
C PHE A 242 -7.43 6.30 22.01
N VAL A 243 -6.41 5.45 21.84
CA VAL A 243 -5.44 5.14 22.92
C VAL A 243 -4.09 5.81 22.72
N SER A 244 -3.61 5.95 21.48
CA SER A 244 -2.26 6.48 21.27
C SER A 244 -2.12 7.99 21.58
N PRO A 245 -0.95 8.45 22.05
CA PRO A 245 -0.69 9.86 22.34
C PRO A 245 -0.22 10.64 21.10
N PHE A 246 -0.58 10.22 19.89
CA PHE A 246 -0.15 10.90 18.66
C PHE A 246 -0.96 12.19 18.40
N PRO A 247 -0.35 13.19 17.73
CA PRO A 247 -1.10 14.34 17.23
C PRO A 247 -2.25 13.91 16.30
N HIS A 248 -3.32 14.70 16.25
CA HIS A 248 -4.54 14.35 15.52
C HIS A 248 -4.28 13.96 14.06
N LEU A 249 -3.52 14.79 13.32
CA LEU A 249 -3.14 14.51 11.93
C LEU A 249 -2.47 13.13 11.75
N ILE A 250 -1.64 12.70 12.71
CA ILE A 250 -0.95 11.41 12.65
C ILE A 250 -1.92 10.26 12.90
N LYS A 251 -2.87 10.45 13.81
CA LYS A 251 -3.93 9.46 14.06
C LYS A 251 -4.79 9.26 12.81
N GLU A 252 -5.16 10.33 12.12
CA GLU A 252 -5.90 10.28 10.85
C GLU A 252 -5.11 9.52 9.78
N VAL A 253 -3.81 9.83 9.63
CA VAL A 253 -2.94 9.16 8.68
C VAL A 253 -2.81 7.67 8.96
N LEU A 254 -2.52 7.30 10.21
CA LEU A 254 -2.39 5.90 10.60
C LEU A 254 -3.71 5.13 10.42
N LEU A 255 -4.85 5.78 10.75
CA LEU A 255 -6.17 5.22 10.51
C LEU A 255 -6.36 4.90 9.01
N LEU A 256 -6.04 5.84 8.12
CA LEU A 256 -6.12 5.62 6.67
C LEU A 256 -5.14 4.54 6.19
N ILE A 257 -3.93 4.46 6.76
CA ILE A 257 -2.94 3.43 6.42
C ILE A 257 -3.44 2.03 6.78
N PHE A 258 -4.05 1.81 7.95
CA PHE A 258 -4.50 0.46 8.32
C PHE A 258 -5.62 -0.07 7.44
N PHE A 259 -6.45 0.82 6.89
CA PHE A 259 -7.47 0.47 5.90
C PHE A 259 -6.93 0.40 4.46
N CYS A 260 -5.62 0.58 4.24
CA CYS A 260 -4.99 0.42 2.94
C CYS A 260 -5.15 -1.03 2.41
N PRO A 261 -5.36 -1.21 1.10
CA PRO A 261 -5.47 -2.54 0.52
C PRO A 261 -4.18 -3.35 0.61
N MET A 262 -4.31 -4.63 0.32
CA MET A 262 -3.21 -5.60 0.36
C MET A 262 -2.13 -5.24 -0.66
N SER A 263 -0.87 -5.55 -0.34
CA SER A 263 0.27 -5.31 -1.21
C SER A 263 0.25 -6.19 -2.46
N PHE A 264 0.58 -5.61 -3.62
CA PHE A 264 0.71 -6.37 -4.87
C PHE A 264 1.88 -7.37 -4.83
N LEU A 265 2.99 -7.03 -4.15
CA LEU A 265 4.14 -7.93 -4.01
C LEU A 265 3.78 -9.19 -3.22
N HIS A 266 2.97 -9.05 -2.17
CA HIS A 266 2.48 -10.16 -1.38
C HIS A 266 1.59 -11.12 -2.19
N MET A 267 0.83 -10.60 -3.18
CA MET A 267 0.11 -11.47 -4.12
C MET A 267 1.08 -12.31 -4.96
N ILE A 268 2.13 -11.70 -5.51
CA ILE A 268 3.14 -12.41 -6.30
C ILE A 268 3.79 -13.51 -5.45
N GLN A 269 4.23 -13.16 -4.24
CA GLN A 269 4.85 -14.11 -3.31
C GLN A 269 3.90 -15.24 -2.89
N ALA A 270 2.62 -14.95 -2.70
CA ALA A 270 1.62 -15.98 -2.42
C ALA A 270 1.46 -16.96 -3.60
N ILE A 271 1.47 -16.46 -4.84
CA ILE A 271 1.43 -17.27 -6.06
C ILE A 271 2.70 -18.12 -6.20
N GLU A 272 3.88 -17.56 -5.92
CA GLU A 272 5.16 -18.28 -5.91
C GLU A 272 5.20 -19.39 -4.86
N LEU A 273 4.58 -19.18 -3.70
CA LEU A 273 4.40 -20.23 -2.68
C LEU A 273 3.49 -21.40 -3.14
N GLY A 274 2.69 -21.18 -4.19
CA GLY A 274 1.78 -22.17 -4.78
C GLY A 274 0.29 -21.86 -4.62
N ASN A 275 -0.09 -20.64 -4.21
CA ASN A 275 -1.50 -20.26 -4.18
C ASN A 275 -2.10 -20.08 -5.57
N ASP A 276 -3.40 -20.37 -5.67
CA ASP A 276 -4.16 -20.15 -6.90
C ASP A 276 -4.20 -18.66 -7.26
N LYS A 277 -3.86 -18.36 -8.52
CA LYS A 277 -3.80 -16.98 -9.05
C LYS A 277 -5.14 -16.26 -8.98
N ALA A 278 -6.26 -16.96 -9.18
CA ALA A 278 -7.58 -16.35 -9.11
C ALA A 278 -7.97 -16.01 -7.66
N VAL A 279 -7.60 -16.86 -6.69
CA VAL A 279 -7.81 -16.57 -5.25
C VAL A 279 -7.02 -15.33 -4.82
N ALA A 280 -5.71 -15.30 -5.09
CA ALA A 280 -4.85 -14.18 -4.71
C ALA A 280 -5.24 -12.88 -5.43
N GLY A 281 -5.55 -12.96 -6.73
CA GLY A 281 -6.02 -11.84 -7.54
C GLY A 281 -7.38 -11.29 -7.12
N LEU A 282 -8.34 -12.17 -6.77
CA LEU A 282 -9.65 -11.72 -6.29
C LEU A 282 -9.52 -11.03 -4.92
N ALA A 283 -8.71 -11.57 -4.01
CA ALA A 283 -8.47 -10.98 -2.70
C ALA A 283 -7.91 -9.55 -2.82
N ILE A 284 -6.89 -9.33 -3.66
CA ILE A 284 -6.36 -7.97 -3.84
C ILE A 284 -7.41 -7.03 -4.45
N SER A 285 -8.15 -7.49 -5.46
CA SER A 285 -9.08 -6.64 -6.22
C SER A 285 -10.24 -6.18 -5.35
N LEU A 286 -10.81 -7.12 -4.58
CA LEU A 286 -11.81 -6.81 -3.58
C LEU A 286 -11.24 -5.92 -2.47
N SER A 287 -10.00 -6.17 -2.03
CA SER A 287 -9.38 -5.30 -1.02
C SER A 287 -9.22 -3.86 -1.53
N MET A 288 -8.83 -3.64 -2.78
CA MET A 288 -8.72 -2.29 -3.36
C MET A 288 -10.07 -1.58 -3.38
N PHE A 289 -11.14 -2.29 -3.76
CA PHE A 289 -12.49 -1.73 -3.77
C PHE A 289 -13.00 -1.40 -2.37
N ILE A 290 -12.94 -2.36 -1.45
CA ILE A 290 -13.41 -2.18 -0.06
C ILE A 290 -12.61 -1.07 0.62
N SER A 291 -11.28 -1.04 0.46
CA SER A 291 -10.42 -0.01 1.05
C SER A 291 -10.75 1.38 0.52
N LEU A 292 -11.03 1.51 -0.79
CA LEU A 292 -11.43 2.80 -1.37
C LEU A 292 -12.70 3.34 -0.72
N VAL A 293 -13.72 2.49 -0.59
CA VAL A 293 -14.99 2.85 0.04
C VAL A 293 -14.78 3.20 1.50
N LEU A 294 -14.11 2.34 2.28
CA LEU A 294 -13.89 2.55 3.71
C LEU A 294 -13.04 3.79 4.00
N MET A 295 -11.93 3.99 3.27
CA MET A 295 -11.10 5.19 3.43
C MET A 295 -11.88 6.45 3.06
N SER A 296 -12.72 6.42 2.02
CA SER A 296 -13.58 7.57 1.66
C SER A 296 -14.58 7.88 2.78
N VAL A 297 -15.21 6.86 3.36
CA VAL A 297 -16.12 7.02 4.50
C VAL A 297 -15.38 7.58 5.73
N ILE A 298 -14.18 7.08 6.03
CA ILE A 298 -13.35 7.60 7.12
C ILE A 298 -13.07 9.09 6.92
N VAL A 299 -12.62 9.50 5.73
CA VAL A 299 -12.35 10.92 5.44
C VAL A 299 -13.60 11.80 5.52
N LEU A 300 -14.80 11.25 5.30
CA LEU A 300 -16.06 11.99 5.46
C LEU A 300 -16.50 12.15 6.93
N ILE A 301 -16.02 11.25 7.81
CA ILE A 301 -16.35 11.24 9.24
C ILE A 301 -15.33 12.03 10.07
N LEU A 302 -14.06 12.03 9.65
CA LEU A 302 -13.00 12.89 10.19
C LEU A 302 -13.33 14.38 9.95
#